data_AF-W1YCM6-F1
#
_entry.id   AF-W1YCM6-F1
#
_cell.length_a   1.000
_cell.length_b   1.000
_cell.length_c   1.000
_cell.angle_alpha   90.00
_cell.angle_beta   90.00
_cell.angle_gamma   90.00
#
_symmetry.space_group_name_H-M   'P 1'
#
loop_
_entity.id
_entity.type
_entity.pdbx_description
1 polymer ?
#
loop_
_entity_poly.entity_id
_entity_poly.type
_entity_poly.pdbx_seq_one_letter_code
_entity_poly.pdbx_strand_id
1 'polypeptide(L)' 'DIIDDGLRILERLEHRGGAGADKDTGDGAGILVQIPHEFFKRECEVLGIQLPAAGEYGVGMVFAHKYE' A
#
# COMPACT_ATOMS: atom_id res chain seq x y z
N ASP A 1 -8.25 -0.54 12.93
CA ASP A 1 -8.88 0.76 13.24
C ASP A 1 -8.51 1.83 12.23
N ILE A 2 -7.38 2.57 12.36
CA ILE A 2 -7.07 3.71 11.47
C ILE A 2 -7.02 3.32 9.98
N ILE A 3 -6.41 2.18 9.66
CA ILE A 3 -6.34 1.69 8.27
C ILE A 3 -7.74 1.35 7.74
N ASP A 4 -8.54 0.64 8.55
CA ASP A 4 -9.90 0.24 8.18
C ASP A 4 -10.80 1.46 7.97
N ASP A 5 -10.66 2.48 8.81
CA ASP A 5 -11.38 3.75 8.63
C ASP A 5 -10.95 4.47 7.35
N GLY A 6 -9.65 4.47 7.03
CA GLY A 6 -9.12 5.03 5.79
C GLY A 6 -9.69 4.33 4.55
N LEU A 7 -9.71 3.00 4.56
CA LEU A 7 -10.33 2.20 3.49
C LEU A 7 -11.82 2.46 3.37
N ARG A 8 -12.54 2.52 4.49
CA ARG A 8 -13.97 2.81 4.53
C ARG A 8 -14.31 4.19 3.99
N ILE A 9 -13.43 5.17 4.18
CA ILE A 9 -13.58 6.50 3.57
C ILE A 9 -13.44 6.41 2.06
N LEU A 10 -12.44 5.68 1.54
CA LEU A 10 -12.26 5.50 0.10
C LEU A 10 -13.48 4.84 -0.55
N GLU A 11 -14.02 3.78 0.06
CA GLU A 11 -15.27 3.14 -0.38
C GLU A 11 -16.43 4.14 -0.43
N ARG A 12 -16.58 4.97 0.60
CA ARG A 12 -17.64 5.99 0.64
C ARG A 12 -17.46 7.09 -0.40
N LEU A 13 -16.25 7.30 -0.91
CA LEU A 13 -15.94 8.28 -1.94
C LEU A 13 -16.04 7.72 -3.37
N GLU A 14 -16.48 6.47 -3.55
CA GLU A 14 -16.64 5.83 -4.86
C GLU A 14 -17.44 6.69 -5.85
N HIS A 15 -18.53 7.32 -5.41
CA HIS A 15 -19.36 8.23 -6.21
C HIS A 15 -18.63 9.48 -6.74
N ARG A 16 -17.40 9.75 -6.26
CA ARG A 16 -16.52 10.84 -6.71
C ARG A 16 -15.32 10.33 -7.52
N GLY A 17 -15.15 9.02 -7.64
CA GLY A 17 -14.13 8.41 -8.48
C GLY A 17 -14.54 8.44 -9.95
N GLY A 18 -13.55 8.53 -10.84
CA GLY A 18 -13.78 8.22 -12.25
C GLY A 18 -13.96 6.72 -12.42
N ALA A 19 -15.02 6.32 -13.12
CA ALA A 19 -15.28 4.94 -13.49
C ALA A 19 -14.73 4.68 -14.90
N GLY A 20 -14.13 3.50 -15.10
CA GLY A 20 -13.70 3.04 -16.41
C GLY A 20 -14.88 2.65 -17.31
N ALA A 21 -14.56 2.13 -18.50
CA ALA A 21 -15.57 1.66 -19.45
C ALA A 21 -16.23 0.33 -19.01
N ASP A 22 -15.60 -0.41 -18.10
CA ASP A 22 -16.13 -1.63 -17.48
C ASP A 22 -16.34 -1.45 -15.97
N LYS A 23 -16.92 -2.47 -15.33
CA LYS A 23 -17.25 -2.42 -13.89
C LYS A 23 -16.06 -2.65 -12.97
N ASP A 24 -14.94 -3.15 -13.51
CA ASP A 24 -13.81 -3.63 -12.73
C ASP A 24 -12.66 -2.61 -12.71
N THR A 25 -12.74 -1.56 -13.54
CA THR A 25 -11.72 -0.52 -13.68
C THR A 25 -12.20 0.83 -13.17
N GLY A 26 -11.28 1.58 -12.57
CA GLY A 26 -11.47 2.98 -12.19
C GLY A 26 -10.17 3.75 -12.38
N ASP A 27 -10.24 5.08 -12.30
CA ASP A 27 -9.09 5.95 -12.56
C ASP A 27 -7.96 5.78 -11.53
N GLY A 28 -8.32 5.45 -10.29
CA GLY A 28 -7.38 5.12 -9.22
C GLY A 28 -7.84 5.53 -7.82
N ALA A 29 -7.34 4.83 -6.81
CA ALA A 29 -7.49 5.15 -5.39
C ALA A 29 -6.19 4.79 -4.65
N GLY A 30 -5.93 5.43 -3.51
CA GLY A 30 -4.73 5.14 -2.73
C GLY A 30 -4.82 5.66 -1.30
N ILE A 31 -4.04 5.05 -0.41
CA ILE A 31 -3.87 5.45 0.98
C ILE A 31 -2.37 5.55 1.29
N LEU A 32 -1.96 6.62 1.96
CA LEU A 32 -0.61 6.78 2.48
C LEU A 32 -0.60 6.44 3.97
N VAL A 33 0.32 5.58 4.37
CA VAL A 33 0.48 5.12 5.76
C VAL A 33 1.93 5.23 6.20
N GLN A 34 2.16 5.15 7.51
CA GLN A 34 3.51 5.03 8.06
C GLN A 34 4.13 3.69 7.62
N ILE A 35 5.47 3.62 7.59
CA ILE A 35 6.16 2.36 7.31
C ILE A 35 5.73 1.32 8.37
N PRO A 36 5.10 0.20 7.97
CA PRO A 36 4.65 -0.83 8.90
C PRO A 36 5.85 -1.67 9.36
N HIS A 37 6.63 -1.15 10.33
CA HIS A 37 7.90 -1.76 10.73
C HIS A 37 7.79 -3.23 11.13
N GLU A 38 6.77 -3.59 11.91
CA GLU A 38 6.58 -4.99 12.34
C GLU A 38 6.30 -5.93 11.17
N PHE A 39 5.61 -5.46 10.13
CA PHE A 39 5.42 -6.23 8.90
C PHE A 39 6.76 -6.46 8.21
N PHE A 40 7.51 -5.39 7.93
CA PHE A 40 8.81 -5.50 7.25
C PHE A 40 9.81 -6.32 8.04
N LYS A 41 9.86 -6.16 9.36
CA LYS A 41 10.73 -6.94 10.25
C LYS A 41 10.43 -8.44 10.12
N ARG A 42 9.15 -8.83 10.23
CA ARG A 42 8.73 -10.23 10.10
C ARG A 42 9.08 -10.81 8.72
N GLU A 43 8.78 -10.10 7.64
CA GLU A 43 9.06 -10.62 6.29
C GLU A 43 10.57 -10.68 6.01
N CYS A 44 11.35 -9.70 6.48
CA CYS A 44 12.81 -9.72 6.36
C CYS A 44 13.43 -10.89 7.14
N GLU A 45 12.94 -11.20 8.34
CA GLU A 45 13.40 -12.36 9.11
C GLU A 45 13.20 -13.68 8.34
N VAL A 46 12.05 -13.87 7.69
CA VAL A 46 11.79 -15.06 6.84
C VAL A 46 12.77 -15.15 5.67
N LEU A 47 13.19 -14.01 5.13
CA LEU A 47 14.16 -13.91 4.03
C LEU A 47 15.62 -13.96 4.50
N GLY A 48 15.89 -14.07 5.80
CA GLY A 48 17.24 -14.05 6.38
C GLY A 48 17.91 -12.68 6.33
N ILE A 49 17.12 -11.60 6.21
CA ILE A 49 17.58 -10.22 6.18
C ILE A 49 17.43 -9.61 7.58
N GLN A 50 18.52 -9.10 8.16
CA GLN A 50 18.46 -8.32 9.39
C GLN A 50 18.06 -6.88 9.09
N LEU A 51 16.83 -6.51 9.44
CA LEU A 51 16.33 -5.15 9.25
C LEU A 51 16.80 -4.21 10.37
N PRO A 52 17.28 -2.98 10.07
CA PRO A 52 17.58 -1.97 11.08
C PRO A 52 16.35 -1.55 11.89
N ALA A 53 16.57 -0.79 12.97
CA ALA A 53 15.48 -0.30 13.81
C ALA A 53 14.54 0.65 13.03
N ALA A 54 13.31 0.81 13.51
CA ALA A 54 12.35 1.76 12.94
C ALA A 54 12.97 3.17 12.84
N GLY A 55 12.95 3.76 11.64
CA GLY A 55 13.55 5.07 11.36
C GLY A 55 15.00 5.03 10.85
N GLU A 56 15.66 3.88 10.89
CA GLU A 56 17.03 3.69 10.37
C GLU A 56 17.07 3.10 8.95
N TYR A 57 15.91 2.87 8.34
CA TYR A 57 15.77 2.37 6.97
C TYR A 57 14.62 3.08 6.24
N GLY A 58 14.65 3.00 4.91
CA GLY A 58 13.59 3.49 4.03
C GLY A 58 12.94 2.36 3.23
N VAL A 59 11.71 2.59 2.77
CA VAL A 59 10.97 1.70 1.87
C VAL A 59 10.68 2.44 0.57
N GLY A 60 11.00 1.81 -0.56
CA GLY A 60 10.64 2.30 -1.89
C GLY A 60 9.49 1.50 -2.47
N MET A 61 8.36 2.15 -2.74
CA MET A 61 7.27 1.59 -3.53
C MET A 61 7.43 2.05 -4.98
N VAL A 62 7.80 1.13 -5.88
CA VAL A 62 8.19 1.47 -7.26
C VAL A 62 7.34 0.70 -8.25
N PHE A 63 6.74 1.42 -9.21
CA PHE A 63 6.20 0.81 -10.42
C PHE A 63 7.33 0.67 -11.44
N ALA A 64 7.70 -0.59 -11.71
CA ALA A 64 8.66 -0.95 -12.75
C ALA A 64 7.94 -1.49 -13.99
N HIS A 65 8.70 -1.74 -15.05
CA HIS A 65 8.18 -2.40 -16.24
C HIS A 65 7.77 -3.83 -15.90
N LYS A 66 6.64 -4.25 -16.45
CA LYS A 66 6.23 -5.66 -16.43
C LYS A 66 7.04 -6.37 -17.52
N TYR A 67 7.86 -7.34 -17.15
CA TYR A 67 8.41 -8.27 -18.13
C TYR A 67 7.29 -9.21 -18.58
N GLU A 68 7.12 -9.36 -19.90
CA GLU A 68 6.31 -10.44 -20.49
C GLU A 68 7.11 -11.74 -20.54
#